data_AF-A0A520FX56-F1
#
_entry.id   AF-A0A520FX56-F1
#
_cell.length_a   1.000
_cell.length_b   1.000
_cell.length_c   1.000
_cell.angle_alpha   90.00
_cell.angle_beta   90.00
_cell.angle_gamma   90.00
#
_symmetry.space_group_name_H-M   'P 1'
#
loop_
_entity.id
_entity.type
_entity.pdbx_description
1 polymer ?
#
loop_
_entity_poly.entity_id
_entity_poly.type
_entity_poly.pdbx_seq_one_letter_code
_entity_poly.pdbx_strand_id
1 'polypeptide(L)'
;ESVRSHHSRASIGDHVDSKRSTAGNRFKAVSSAADSTRKSMALVGLTGNVAELGDNVFTGGSLGGLMAFRNETLTATQNAIGRLAMALGSSFNDQHKLGVDLNGVLGTDFFSQAAPGVFANARNTGDMVLSASVSDTSQLTTSDYSVEVRDVAGVPTYAVTRLSDKQVIGAYTSFPISFDGVSLSSPGGTAKPGDSFLVQPTRAGARDVEVLVRDPAKVAAASPLATGNTAGNKGTGALSAATVDAGYLATPPALPLTLSYDAGANTLSGFPATSAVKVTLADGTFTNYPAGTPVPYTAGASISFDGVSVSLKGAPAQGDTFTIKKNVGGLSDGSNALQLAALQRKNTMAGGSTTFNGAFSQLVSAVGNRSMEIRMAETTQTSVTSQIRASRDSISGVNQDEETGNLLMFQQMYQANAKVIQTASAMFDAILGIHG
;
A
#
# COMPACT_ATOMS: atom_id res chain seq x y z
N GLU A 1 22.95 -6.46 60.68
CA GLU A 1 21.75 -5.84 60.07
C GLU A 1 21.75 -6.10 58.57
N SER A 2 20.55 -6.21 58.00
CA SER A 2 20.22 -6.90 56.74
C SER A 2 20.90 -6.35 55.47
N VAL A 3 21.59 -7.22 54.73
CA VAL A 3 21.96 -7.01 53.33
C VAL A 3 20.71 -7.16 52.47
N ARG A 4 20.04 -6.04 52.14
CA ARG A 4 18.95 -6.01 51.16
C ARG A 4 19.52 -6.27 49.76
N SER A 5 19.49 -7.53 49.33
CA SER A 5 19.56 -7.92 47.92
C SER A 5 18.40 -7.25 47.15
N HIS A 6 18.69 -6.20 46.39
CA HIS A 6 17.76 -5.68 45.39
C HIS A 6 17.71 -6.63 44.19
N HIS A 7 16.76 -7.58 44.22
CA HIS A 7 16.37 -8.30 43.01
C HIS A 7 15.64 -7.33 42.06
N SER A 8 16.39 -6.75 41.12
CA SER A 8 15.83 -5.99 40.00
C SER A 8 14.99 -6.92 39.12
N ARG A 9 13.67 -6.74 39.12
CA ARG A 9 12.74 -7.38 38.19
C ARG A 9 12.83 -6.67 36.84
N ALA A 10 13.24 -7.38 35.80
CA ALA A 10 13.24 -6.88 34.43
C ALA A 10 11.95 -7.34 33.74
N SER A 11 10.97 -6.43 33.63
CA SER A 11 9.72 -6.61 32.87
C SER A 11 9.76 -5.77 31.59
N ILE A 12 9.24 -6.31 30.49
CA ILE A 12 9.02 -5.56 29.24
C ILE A 12 7.51 -5.38 29.04
N GLY A 13 7.06 -4.13 28.86
CA GLY A 13 5.64 -3.78 28.67
C GLY A 13 4.75 -4.18 29.85
N ASP A 14 3.47 -4.46 29.58
CA ASP A 14 2.51 -4.99 30.55
C ASP A 14 2.90 -6.42 30.98
N HIS A 15 3.74 -6.51 32.02
CA HIS A 15 3.91 -7.68 32.91
C HIS A 15 4.59 -8.95 32.32
N VAL A 16 5.52 -8.84 31.37
CA VAL A 16 6.37 -10.00 30.98
C VAL A 16 7.63 -10.06 31.84
N ASP A 17 7.58 -10.80 32.97
CA ASP A 17 8.72 -11.00 33.90
C ASP A 17 9.77 -11.95 33.28
N SER A 18 10.94 -11.41 32.91
CA SER A 18 12.01 -12.15 32.21
C SER A 18 13.04 -12.78 33.14
N LYS A 19 13.01 -12.49 34.45
CA LYS A 19 14.01 -12.99 35.40
C LYS A 19 13.37 -13.45 36.72
N ARG A 20 12.89 -14.70 36.72
CA ARG A 20 12.90 -15.53 37.95
C ARG A 20 14.00 -16.59 37.82
N SER A 21 14.80 -16.68 38.88
CA SER A 21 16.06 -17.42 39.03
C SER A 21 16.05 -18.85 38.45
N THR A 22 17.16 -19.21 37.79
CA THR A 22 17.59 -20.55 37.32
C THR A 22 16.81 -21.28 36.21
N ALA A 23 15.59 -20.86 35.86
CA ALA A 23 14.90 -21.27 34.64
C ALA A 23 14.02 -20.10 34.16
N GLY A 24 14.60 -19.17 33.41
CA GLY A 24 13.86 -17.98 32.96
C GLY A 24 13.06 -18.24 31.69
N ASN A 25 11.93 -17.55 31.53
CA ASN A 25 11.30 -17.43 30.22
C ASN A 25 12.32 -16.78 29.25
N ARG A 26 12.46 -17.32 28.04
CA ARG A 26 13.40 -16.80 27.03
C ARG A 26 12.66 -16.32 25.80
N PHE A 27 13.19 -15.30 25.12
CA PHE A 27 12.67 -14.86 23.85
C PHE A 27 13.28 -15.67 22.69
N LYS A 28 12.49 -15.90 21.64
CA LYS A 28 12.93 -16.56 20.41
C LYS A 28 12.30 -15.87 19.21
N ALA A 29 13.08 -15.68 18.14
CA ALA A 29 12.53 -15.29 16.85
C ALA A 29 11.89 -16.51 16.16
N VAL A 30 10.63 -16.37 15.75
CA VAL A 30 9.85 -17.40 15.04
C VAL A 30 9.25 -16.81 13.77
N SER A 31 8.84 -17.65 12.81
CA SER A 31 8.01 -17.13 11.71
C SER A 31 6.65 -16.71 12.27
N SER A 32 6.12 -15.57 11.81
CA SER A 32 4.85 -15.06 12.30
C SER A 32 3.71 -15.97 11.85
N ALA A 33 2.74 -16.23 12.73
CA ALA A 33 1.60 -17.06 12.37
C ALA A 33 0.74 -16.40 11.27
N ALA A 34 0.61 -15.07 11.27
CA ALA A 34 -0.17 -14.33 10.27
C ALA A 34 0.57 -14.14 8.93
N ASP A 35 1.90 -14.19 8.93
CA ASP A 35 2.76 -14.01 7.76
C ASP A 35 4.03 -14.85 7.91
N SER A 36 4.08 -16.00 7.23
CA SER A 36 5.19 -16.94 7.35
C SER A 36 6.52 -16.41 6.81
N THR A 37 6.48 -15.39 5.95
CA THR A 37 7.66 -14.73 5.37
C THR A 37 8.34 -13.78 6.36
N ARG A 38 7.63 -13.40 7.43
CA ARG A 38 8.07 -12.44 8.43
C ARG A 38 8.52 -13.13 9.71
N LYS A 39 9.54 -12.57 10.37
CA LYS A 39 9.92 -12.96 11.73
C LYS A 39 9.17 -12.15 12.78
N SER A 40 8.69 -12.85 13.80
CA SER A 40 8.06 -12.32 15.00
C SER A 40 8.80 -12.81 16.24
N MET A 41 8.53 -12.17 17.37
CA MET A 41 9.11 -12.55 18.66
C MET A 41 8.13 -13.45 19.41
N ALA A 42 8.66 -14.48 20.06
CA ALA A 42 7.89 -15.37 20.90
C ALA A 42 8.52 -15.50 22.28
N LEU A 43 7.68 -15.71 23.29
CA LEU A 43 8.08 -16.13 24.62
C LEU A 43 8.11 -17.65 24.67
N VAL A 44 9.23 -18.20 25.08
CA VAL A 44 9.37 -19.61 25.43
C VAL A 44 9.21 -19.72 26.93
N GLY A 45 8.09 -20.31 27.36
CA GLY A 45 7.79 -20.56 28.76
C GLY A 45 8.69 -21.63 29.38
N LEU A 46 8.65 -21.71 30.70
CA LEU A 46 9.36 -22.71 31.53
C LEU A 46 9.18 -24.16 31.05
N THR A 47 8.00 -24.51 30.54
CA THR A 47 7.64 -25.85 30.06
C THR A 47 8.02 -26.09 28.59
N GLY A 48 8.70 -25.14 27.94
CA GLY A 48 9.08 -25.21 26.53
C GLY A 48 8.01 -24.72 25.54
N ASN A 49 6.82 -24.37 26.02
CA ASN A 49 5.73 -23.82 25.20
C ASN A 49 6.14 -22.48 24.57
N VAL A 50 5.86 -22.31 23.28
CA VAL A 50 6.21 -21.11 22.51
C VAL A 50 4.95 -20.30 22.23
N ALA A 51 4.89 -19.06 22.71
CA ALA A 51 3.79 -18.13 22.47
C ALA A 51 4.31 -16.92 21.69
N GLU A 52 3.85 -16.74 20.44
CA GLU A 52 4.14 -15.53 19.67
C GLU A 52 3.54 -14.31 20.36
N LEU A 53 4.32 -13.24 20.44
CA LEU A 53 3.95 -11.96 21.01
C LEU A 53 3.59 -10.99 19.89
N GLY A 54 2.63 -10.10 20.17
CA GLY A 54 2.30 -9.02 19.25
C GLY A 54 3.44 -8.01 19.13
N ASP A 55 3.58 -7.40 17.96
CA ASP A 55 4.61 -6.38 17.72
C ASP A 55 4.50 -5.18 18.67
N ASN A 56 3.27 -4.86 19.08
CA ASN A 56 2.96 -3.77 19.99
C ASN A 56 3.48 -3.99 21.43
N VAL A 57 3.89 -5.20 21.78
CA VAL A 57 4.51 -5.50 23.09
C VAL A 57 5.91 -4.88 23.20
N PHE A 58 6.59 -4.69 22.06
CA PHE A 58 7.95 -4.16 22.02
C PHE A 58 7.92 -2.69 21.60
N THR A 59 7.81 -1.79 22.58
CA THR A 59 7.74 -0.34 22.32
C THR A 59 9.06 0.39 22.51
N GLY A 60 10.04 -0.23 23.18
CA GLY A 60 11.31 0.41 23.54
C GLY A 60 12.56 -0.26 22.93
N GLY A 61 13.66 0.50 22.94
CA GLY A 61 14.96 0.04 22.46
C GLY A 61 15.01 -0.22 20.95
N SER A 62 16.09 -0.86 20.50
CA SER A 62 16.31 -1.17 19.08
C SER A 62 15.25 -2.14 18.52
N LEU A 63 14.76 -3.07 19.33
CA LEU A 63 13.71 -4.01 18.92
C LEU A 63 12.40 -3.29 18.63
N GLY A 64 11.96 -2.39 19.53
CA GLY A 64 10.77 -1.58 19.28
C GLY A 64 10.94 -0.65 18.07
N GLY A 65 12.12 -0.07 17.89
CA GLY A 65 12.46 0.70 16.69
C GLY A 65 12.34 -0.11 15.39
N LEU A 66 12.82 -1.36 15.37
CA LEU A 66 12.67 -2.26 14.23
C LEU A 66 11.19 -2.61 13.96
N MET A 67 10.40 -2.87 15.01
CA MET A 67 8.96 -3.16 14.86
C MET A 67 8.20 -1.95 14.32
N ALA A 68 8.46 -0.76 14.86
CA ALA A 68 7.86 0.49 14.40
C ALA A 68 8.25 0.80 12.95
N PHE A 69 9.54 0.74 12.61
CA PHE A 69 10.01 0.95 11.23
C PHE A 69 9.33 -0.02 10.24
N ARG A 70 9.26 -1.30 10.59
CA ARG A 70 8.63 -2.31 9.74
C ARG A 70 7.15 -2.01 9.49
N ASN A 71 6.40 -1.73 10.56
CA ASN A 71 4.94 -1.64 10.49
C ASN A 71 4.48 -0.27 9.96
N GLU A 72 5.17 0.81 10.31
CA GLU A 72 4.75 2.17 9.96
C GLU A 72 5.39 2.69 8.68
N THR A 73 6.60 2.23 8.32
CA THR A 73 7.35 2.78 7.19
C THR A 73 7.55 1.75 6.08
N LEU A 74 8.23 0.63 6.36
CA LEU A 74 8.62 -0.33 5.34
C LEU A 74 7.39 -0.94 4.64
N THR A 75 6.43 -1.41 5.42
CA THR A 75 5.20 -2.05 4.92
C THR A 75 4.39 -1.10 4.05
N ALA A 76 4.11 0.11 4.54
CA ALA A 76 3.37 1.12 3.80
C ALA A 76 4.09 1.53 2.50
N THR A 77 5.43 1.65 2.55
CA THR A 77 6.25 1.99 1.38
C THR A 77 6.21 0.90 0.33
N GLN A 78 6.38 -0.37 0.72
CA GLN A 78 6.30 -1.50 -0.22
C GLN A 78 4.92 -1.57 -0.90
N ASN A 79 3.85 -1.40 -0.12
CA ASN A 79 2.50 -1.39 -0.66
C ASN A 79 2.25 -0.20 -1.60
N ALA A 80 2.81 0.98 -1.28
CA ALA A 80 2.69 2.16 -2.14
C ALA A 80 3.40 1.98 -3.50
N ILE A 81 4.62 1.46 -3.49
CA ILE A 81 5.39 1.17 -4.71
C ILE A 81 4.69 0.09 -5.53
N GLY A 82 4.26 -0.99 -4.87
CA GLY A 82 3.55 -2.08 -5.53
C GLY A 82 2.22 -1.63 -6.15
N ARG A 83 1.44 -0.80 -5.44
CA ARG A 83 0.22 -0.19 -5.98
C ARG A 83 0.51 0.63 -7.23
N LEU A 84 1.56 1.45 -7.20
CA LEU A 84 1.95 2.28 -8.35
C LEU A 84 2.28 1.40 -9.57
N ALA A 85 3.03 0.32 -9.38
CA ALA A 85 3.37 -0.61 -10.45
C ALA A 85 2.13 -1.30 -11.03
N MET A 86 1.21 -1.79 -10.18
CA MET A 86 -0.02 -2.45 -10.63
C MET A 86 -0.93 -1.49 -11.41
N ALA A 87 -1.14 -0.28 -10.89
CA ALA A 87 -2.00 0.69 -11.55
C ALA A 87 -1.41 1.24 -12.85
N LEU A 88 -0.08 1.43 -12.92
CA LEU A 88 0.62 1.76 -14.16
C LEU A 88 0.43 0.64 -15.18
N GLY A 89 0.72 -0.60 -14.79
CA GLY A 89 0.57 -1.77 -15.66
C GLY A 89 -0.87 -1.93 -16.16
N SER A 90 -1.86 -1.82 -15.26
CA SER A 90 -3.28 -1.99 -15.61
C SER A 90 -3.74 -0.88 -16.56
N SER A 91 -3.49 0.38 -16.21
CA SER A 91 -3.91 1.51 -17.05
C SER A 91 -3.27 1.45 -18.44
N PHE A 92 -2.00 1.06 -18.52
CA PHE A 92 -1.31 0.89 -19.80
C PHE A 92 -1.88 -0.27 -20.59
N ASN A 93 -2.10 -1.42 -19.96
CA ASN A 93 -2.69 -2.60 -20.60
C ASN A 93 -4.09 -2.31 -21.14
N ASP A 94 -4.93 -1.67 -20.33
CA ASP A 94 -6.30 -1.30 -20.70
C ASP A 94 -6.30 -0.42 -21.94
N GLN A 95 -5.41 0.57 -22.02
CA GLN A 95 -5.28 1.42 -23.20
C GLN A 95 -4.59 0.72 -24.38
N HIS A 96 -3.61 -0.16 -24.13
CA HIS A 96 -2.91 -0.88 -25.17
C HIS A 96 -3.85 -1.86 -25.92
N LYS A 97 -4.75 -2.53 -25.20
CA LYS A 97 -5.79 -3.40 -25.77
C LYS A 97 -6.76 -2.66 -26.69
N LEU A 98 -6.92 -1.36 -26.51
CA LEU A 98 -7.75 -0.48 -27.32
C LEU A 98 -7.09 -0.01 -28.61
N GLY A 99 -5.82 -0.37 -28.85
CA GLY A 99 -5.12 -0.12 -30.09
C GLY A 99 -4.99 -1.35 -30.97
N VAL A 100 -4.44 -1.15 -32.17
CA VAL A 100 -3.96 -2.22 -33.04
C VAL A 100 -2.47 -2.07 -33.32
N ASP A 101 -1.81 -3.22 -33.48
CA ASP A 101 -0.40 -3.33 -33.79
C ASP A 101 -0.10 -3.10 -35.29
N LEU A 102 1.16 -3.27 -35.70
CA LEU A 102 1.58 -3.06 -37.09
C LEU A 102 0.86 -4.00 -38.09
N ASN A 103 0.36 -5.13 -37.61
CA ASN A 103 -0.37 -6.11 -38.42
C ASN A 103 -1.90 -5.89 -38.36
N GLY A 104 -2.37 -4.86 -37.66
CA GLY A 104 -3.80 -4.59 -37.46
C GLY A 104 -4.46 -5.51 -36.44
N VAL A 105 -3.68 -6.23 -35.61
CA VAL A 105 -4.19 -7.09 -34.54
C VAL A 105 -4.38 -6.26 -33.27
N LEU A 106 -5.48 -6.48 -32.53
CA LEU A 106 -5.72 -5.80 -31.26
C LEU A 106 -4.59 -6.05 -30.26
N GLY A 107 -4.25 -5.02 -29.49
CA GLY A 107 -3.24 -5.11 -28.45
C GLY A 107 -3.60 -6.12 -27.37
N THR A 108 -2.57 -6.68 -26.73
CA THR A 108 -2.70 -7.54 -25.56
C THR A 108 -2.23 -6.80 -24.30
N ASP A 109 -2.16 -7.49 -23.16
CA ASP A 109 -1.44 -6.98 -22.00
C ASP A 109 0.03 -6.67 -22.37
N PHE A 110 0.46 -5.44 -22.08
CA PHE A 110 1.83 -4.99 -22.29
C PHE A 110 2.71 -5.34 -21.09
N PHE A 111 2.16 -5.21 -19.89
CA PHE A 111 2.78 -5.57 -18.62
C PHE A 111 2.07 -6.75 -17.96
N SER A 112 2.80 -7.57 -17.19
CA SER A 112 2.17 -8.54 -16.29
C SER A 112 1.42 -7.83 -15.16
N GLN A 113 0.45 -8.53 -14.56
CA GLN A 113 -0.24 -8.10 -13.35
C GLN A 113 0.14 -9.04 -12.21
N ALA A 114 0.65 -8.48 -11.11
CA ALA A 114 0.94 -9.25 -9.92
C ALA A 114 -0.37 -9.75 -9.28
N ALA A 115 -0.34 -10.98 -8.77
CA ALA A 115 -1.45 -11.49 -7.98
C ALA A 115 -1.34 -11.00 -6.51
N PRO A 116 -2.47 -10.62 -5.88
CA PRO A 116 -2.52 -10.41 -4.44
C PRO A 116 -1.98 -11.61 -3.64
N GLY A 117 -1.17 -11.34 -2.62
CA GLY A 117 -0.75 -12.36 -1.66
C GLY A 117 -1.86 -12.64 -0.65
N VAL A 118 -2.14 -13.91 -0.36
CA VAL A 118 -3.06 -14.32 0.70
C VAL A 118 -2.40 -15.37 1.58
N PHE A 119 -2.38 -15.13 2.89
CA PHE A 119 -1.79 -16.02 3.87
C PHE A 119 -2.84 -16.41 4.90
N ALA A 120 -3.15 -17.70 4.99
CA ALA A 120 -3.91 -18.24 6.10
C ALA A 120 -3.05 -18.17 7.38
N ASN A 121 -3.63 -17.72 8.48
CA ASN A 121 -2.92 -17.70 9.74
C ASN A 121 -2.64 -19.13 10.19
N ALA A 122 -1.40 -19.43 10.61
CA ALA A 122 -0.99 -20.77 11.03
C ALA A 122 -1.73 -21.30 12.27
N ARG A 123 -2.48 -20.43 12.96
CA ARG A 123 -3.35 -20.79 14.09
C ARG A 123 -4.78 -21.12 13.67
N ASN A 124 -5.12 -20.99 12.39
CA ASN A 124 -6.42 -21.38 11.89
C ASN A 124 -6.67 -22.86 12.15
N THR A 125 -7.93 -23.18 12.44
CA THR A 125 -8.39 -24.54 12.71
C THR A 125 -9.31 -25.05 11.62
N GLY A 126 -9.86 -24.16 10.78
CA GLY A 126 -10.50 -24.51 9.51
C GLY A 126 -9.49 -24.73 8.38
N ASP A 127 -9.98 -25.25 7.27
CA ASP A 127 -9.21 -25.58 6.06
C ASP A 127 -9.61 -24.71 4.87
N MET A 128 -10.35 -23.61 5.09
CA MET A 128 -10.72 -22.68 4.04
C MET A 128 -9.49 -22.15 3.29
N VAL A 129 -9.57 -22.22 1.96
CA VAL A 129 -8.64 -21.56 1.05
C VAL A 129 -9.26 -20.22 0.66
N LEU A 130 -8.55 -19.13 0.95
CA LEU A 130 -8.93 -17.79 0.51
C LEU A 130 -8.03 -17.35 -0.63
N SER A 131 -8.61 -16.83 -1.69
CA SER A 131 -7.89 -16.21 -2.81
C SER A 131 -8.34 -14.77 -3.01
N ALA A 132 -7.46 -13.96 -3.59
CA ALA A 132 -7.71 -12.56 -3.87
C ALA A 132 -7.31 -12.21 -5.31
N SER A 133 -8.10 -11.37 -5.95
CA SER A 133 -7.79 -10.74 -7.23
C SER A 133 -7.99 -9.23 -7.13
N VAL A 134 -7.42 -8.49 -8.09
CA VAL A 134 -7.68 -7.06 -8.22
C VAL A 134 -8.79 -6.86 -9.23
N SER A 135 -9.85 -6.17 -8.81
CA SER A 135 -10.98 -5.79 -9.66
C SER A 135 -10.84 -4.37 -10.20
N ASP A 136 -10.20 -3.47 -9.46
CA ASP A 136 -9.98 -2.07 -9.88
C ASP A 136 -8.72 -1.51 -9.23
N THR A 137 -7.66 -1.33 -10.02
CA THR A 137 -6.39 -0.77 -9.54
C THR A 137 -6.48 0.67 -9.04
N SER A 138 -7.47 1.44 -9.51
CA SER A 138 -7.63 2.84 -9.12
C SER A 138 -8.10 2.99 -7.67
N GLN A 139 -8.81 1.98 -7.14
CA GLN A 139 -9.34 1.96 -5.78
C GLN A 139 -8.39 1.35 -4.75
N LEU A 140 -7.28 0.74 -5.19
CA LEU A 140 -6.32 0.10 -4.30
C LEU A 140 -5.74 1.09 -3.29
N THR A 141 -5.62 0.63 -2.04
CA THR A 141 -4.95 1.39 -0.97
C THR A 141 -3.47 0.98 -0.81
N THR A 142 -2.75 1.66 0.07
CA THR A 142 -1.38 1.26 0.49
C THR A 142 -1.38 0.30 1.68
N SER A 143 -2.48 -0.43 1.90
CA SER A 143 -2.68 -1.24 3.10
C SER A 143 -2.71 -2.74 2.81
N ASP A 144 -2.33 -3.49 3.82
CA ASP A 144 -2.68 -4.91 3.94
C ASP A 144 -4.01 -5.01 4.71
N TYR A 145 -4.67 -6.15 4.60
CA TYR A 145 -5.98 -6.38 5.21
C TYR A 145 -5.97 -7.67 6.01
N SER A 146 -6.67 -7.67 7.14
CA SER A 146 -7.01 -8.89 7.87
C SER A 146 -8.46 -9.26 7.59
N VAL A 147 -8.70 -10.50 7.22
CA VAL A 147 -10.04 -11.09 7.13
C VAL A 147 -10.19 -12.04 8.31
N GLU A 148 -11.06 -11.71 9.24
CA GLU A 148 -11.36 -12.55 10.41
C GLU A 148 -12.72 -13.23 10.20
N VAL A 149 -12.77 -14.53 10.45
CA VAL A 149 -13.99 -15.33 10.40
C VAL A 149 -14.64 -15.29 11.78
N ARG A 150 -15.85 -14.77 11.84
CA ARG A 150 -16.65 -14.67 13.06
C ARG A 150 -17.91 -15.52 12.90
N ASP A 151 -18.44 -16.00 14.02
CA ASP A 151 -19.81 -16.52 14.06
C ASP A 151 -20.74 -15.41 14.52
N VAL A 152 -21.74 -15.08 13.70
CA VAL A 152 -22.80 -14.16 14.09
C VAL A 152 -24.12 -14.90 13.95
N ALA A 153 -24.67 -15.33 15.08
CA ALA A 153 -25.93 -16.09 15.15
C ALA A 153 -25.94 -17.37 14.29
N GLY A 154 -24.84 -18.12 14.28
CA GLY A 154 -24.68 -19.37 13.53
C GLY A 154 -24.35 -19.18 12.04
N VAL A 155 -24.12 -17.94 11.60
CA VAL A 155 -23.72 -17.62 10.22
C VAL A 155 -22.26 -17.19 10.19
N PRO A 156 -21.40 -17.83 9.38
CA PRO A 156 -20.02 -17.40 9.20
C PRO A 156 -20.01 -16.00 8.57
N THR A 157 -19.39 -15.06 9.27
CA THR A 157 -19.28 -13.66 8.87
C THR A 157 -17.80 -13.31 8.74
N TYR A 158 -17.42 -12.78 7.58
CA TYR A 158 -16.05 -12.39 7.25
C TYR A 158 -15.87 -10.89 7.51
N ALA A 159 -15.21 -10.56 8.61
CA ALA A 159 -14.90 -9.18 8.98
C ALA A 159 -13.58 -8.74 8.34
N VAL A 160 -13.64 -7.76 7.45
CA VAL A 160 -12.46 -7.21 6.76
C VAL A 160 -11.99 -5.96 7.49
N THR A 161 -10.73 -5.96 7.92
CA THR A 161 -10.09 -4.82 8.60
C THR A 161 -8.86 -4.36 7.83
N ARG A 162 -8.79 -3.06 7.52
CA ARG A 162 -7.61 -2.44 6.91
C ARG A 162 -6.54 -2.20 7.97
N LEU A 163 -5.31 -2.66 7.72
CA LEU A 163 -4.28 -2.72 8.77
C LEU A 163 -3.55 -1.41 9.01
N SER A 164 -3.54 -0.49 8.05
CA SER A 164 -2.88 0.81 8.14
C SER A 164 -3.56 1.78 9.11
N ASP A 165 -4.90 1.77 9.16
CA ASP A 165 -5.73 2.69 9.98
C ASP A 165 -6.62 1.93 10.99
N LYS A 166 -6.56 0.60 10.99
CA LYS A 166 -7.38 -0.29 11.82
C LYS A 166 -8.89 -0.14 11.57
N GLN A 167 -9.29 0.42 10.43
CA GLN A 167 -10.71 0.56 10.12
C GLN A 167 -11.31 -0.77 9.67
N VAL A 168 -12.49 -1.07 10.21
CA VAL A 168 -13.33 -2.17 9.73
C VAL A 168 -14.01 -1.71 8.44
N ILE A 169 -13.68 -2.37 7.35
CA ILE A 169 -14.19 -2.05 6.01
C ILE A 169 -15.60 -2.60 5.83
N GLY A 170 -15.85 -3.78 6.38
CA GLY A 170 -17.16 -4.40 6.31
C GLY A 170 -17.18 -5.79 6.94
N ALA A 171 -18.40 -6.31 7.08
CA ALA A 171 -18.68 -7.67 7.48
C ALA A 171 -19.55 -8.30 6.40
N TYR A 172 -19.14 -9.46 5.89
CA TYR A 172 -19.77 -10.09 4.72
C TYR A 172 -20.16 -11.52 5.05
N THR A 173 -21.22 -12.03 4.43
CA THR A 173 -21.74 -13.39 4.67
C THR A 173 -21.64 -14.29 3.43
N SER A 174 -21.24 -13.73 2.27
CA SER A 174 -21.10 -14.46 1.01
C SER A 174 -19.92 -13.95 0.19
N PHE A 175 -19.42 -14.81 -0.70
CA PHE A 175 -18.42 -14.48 -1.70
C PHE A 175 -19.09 -14.25 -3.08
N PRO A 176 -18.51 -13.41 -3.97
CA PRO A 176 -17.26 -12.68 -3.79
C PRO A 176 -17.40 -11.50 -2.82
N ILE A 177 -16.36 -11.26 -2.02
CA ILE A 177 -16.26 -10.09 -1.16
C ILE A 177 -15.46 -9.03 -1.90
N SER A 178 -16.01 -7.83 -2.09
CA SER A 178 -15.33 -6.75 -2.79
C SER A 178 -15.16 -5.52 -1.91
N PHE A 179 -13.95 -4.97 -1.88
CA PHE A 179 -13.61 -3.74 -1.16
C PHE A 179 -12.34 -3.12 -1.74
N ASP A 180 -12.22 -1.79 -1.75
CA ASP A 180 -11.00 -1.07 -2.13
C ASP A 180 -10.31 -1.60 -3.41
N GLY A 181 -11.07 -2.00 -4.44
CA GLY A 181 -10.53 -2.56 -5.68
C GLY A 181 -10.00 -3.99 -5.61
N VAL A 182 -10.20 -4.68 -4.49
CA VAL A 182 -9.86 -6.09 -4.27
C VAL A 182 -11.14 -6.92 -4.29
N SER A 183 -11.07 -8.12 -4.88
CA SER A 183 -12.12 -9.13 -4.79
C SER A 183 -11.57 -10.40 -4.16
N LEU A 184 -12.24 -10.91 -3.13
CA LEU A 184 -11.91 -12.16 -2.49
C LEU A 184 -12.88 -13.25 -2.95
N SER A 185 -12.36 -14.46 -3.05
CA SER A 185 -13.12 -15.68 -3.29
C SER A 185 -12.64 -16.79 -2.36
N SER A 186 -13.51 -17.77 -2.10
CA SER A 186 -13.19 -18.98 -1.36
C SER A 186 -13.34 -20.18 -2.30
N PRO A 187 -12.25 -20.65 -2.93
CA PRO A 187 -12.31 -21.75 -3.90
C PRO A 187 -12.64 -23.10 -3.28
N GLY A 188 -12.51 -23.25 -1.95
CA GLY A 188 -12.79 -24.49 -1.25
C GLY A 188 -12.43 -24.45 0.24
N GLY A 189 -12.71 -25.56 0.92
CA GLY A 189 -12.54 -25.72 2.37
C GLY A 189 -13.64 -25.02 3.18
N THR A 190 -13.56 -25.14 4.50
CA THR A 190 -14.52 -24.58 5.47
C THR A 190 -13.80 -23.72 6.49
N ALA A 191 -14.30 -22.52 6.70
CA ALA A 191 -13.78 -21.63 7.72
C ALA A 191 -14.38 -21.97 9.08
N LYS A 192 -13.58 -21.82 10.14
CA LYS A 192 -14.07 -21.90 11.52
C LYS A 192 -14.02 -20.52 12.19
N PRO A 193 -14.93 -20.23 13.13
CA PRO A 193 -14.86 -19.00 13.90
C PRO A 193 -13.50 -18.84 14.58
N GLY A 194 -12.91 -17.65 14.46
CA GLY A 194 -11.55 -17.34 14.93
C GLY A 194 -10.46 -17.55 13.88
N ASP A 195 -10.75 -18.17 12.73
CA ASP A 195 -9.80 -18.21 11.62
C ASP A 195 -9.53 -16.80 11.07
N SER A 196 -8.29 -16.55 10.65
CA SER A 196 -7.84 -15.26 10.12
C SER A 196 -6.96 -15.42 8.90
N PHE A 197 -7.04 -14.48 7.96
CA PHE A 197 -6.27 -14.44 6.74
C PHE A 197 -5.67 -13.04 6.55
N LEU A 198 -4.39 -12.98 6.20
CA LEU A 198 -3.72 -11.75 5.78
C LEU A 198 -3.78 -11.64 4.26
N VAL A 199 -4.35 -10.54 3.77
CA VAL A 199 -4.41 -10.20 2.35
C VAL A 199 -3.47 -9.04 2.09
N GLN A 200 -2.56 -9.21 1.12
CA GLN A 200 -1.56 -8.22 0.72
C GLN A 200 -1.78 -7.89 -0.77
N PRO A 201 -2.71 -6.97 -1.09
CA PRO A 201 -3.12 -6.75 -2.47
C PRO A 201 -1.98 -6.25 -3.37
N THR A 202 -1.13 -5.39 -2.82
CA THR A 202 -0.17 -4.63 -3.63
C THR A 202 1.28 -4.97 -3.35
N ARG A 203 1.61 -5.69 -2.27
CA ARG A 203 3.00 -5.91 -1.82
C ARG A 203 3.93 -6.47 -2.89
N ALA A 204 3.42 -7.37 -3.74
CA ALA A 204 4.18 -8.01 -4.81
C ALA A 204 4.19 -7.21 -6.13
N GLY A 205 3.38 -6.15 -6.24
CA GLY A 205 3.11 -5.41 -7.48
C GLY A 205 4.34 -4.98 -8.25
N ALA A 206 5.35 -4.45 -7.55
CA ALA A 206 6.59 -3.98 -8.17
C ALA A 206 7.64 -5.06 -8.34
N ARG A 207 7.54 -6.16 -7.58
CA ARG A 207 8.48 -7.30 -7.68
C ARG A 207 8.18 -8.15 -8.90
N ASP A 208 6.90 -8.33 -9.21
CA ASP A 208 6.42 -9.32 -10.18
C ASP A 208 5.97 -8.67 -11.51
N VAL A 209 6.22 -7.36 -11.69
CA VAL A 209 5.92 -6.65 -12.94
C VAL A 209 6.96 -6.99 -14.01
N GLU A 210 6.48 -7.37 -15.18
CA GLU A 210 7.29 -7.75 -16.33
C GLU A 210 6.72 -7.14 -17.62
N VAL A 211 7.58 -6.88 -18.60
CA VAL A 211 7.16 -6.51 -19.95
C VAL A 211 6.88 -7.77 -20.77
N LEU A 212 5.63 -7.91 -21.22
CA LEU A 212 5.13 -9.03 -22.01
C LEU A 212 5.31 -8.80 -23.51
N VAL A 213 5.08 -7.56 -23.98
CA VAL A 213 5.25 -7.18 -25.39
C VAL A 213 6.71 -6.80 -25.64
N ARG A 214 7.49 -7.76 -26.16
CA ARG A 214 8.93 -7.57 -26.46
C ARG A 214 9.21 -7.30 -27.94
N ASP A 215 8.26 -7.65 -28.81
CA ASP A 215 8.34 -7.37 -30.24
C ASP A 215 7.77 -5.98 -30.52
N PRO A 216 8.56 -5.03 -31.06
CA PRO A 216 8.08 -3.69 -31.40
C PRO A 216 6.91 -3.68 -32.39
N ALA A 217 6.80 -4.69 -33.26
CA ALA A 217 5.70 -4.79 -34.22
C ALA A 217 4.34 -5.05 -33.53
N LYS A 218 4.36 -5.55 -32.29
CA LYS A 218 3.17 -5.84 -31.46
C LYS A 218 2.74 -4.67 -30.56
N VAL A 219 3.44 -3.53 -30.65
CA VAL A 219 3.03 -2.32 -29.94
C VAL A 219 1.79 -1.76 -30.63
N ALA A 220 0.67 -1.77 -29.92
CA ALA A 220 -0.63 -1.37 -30.42
C ALA A 220 -0.78 0.17 -30.44
N ALA A 221 -0.05 0.82 -31.33
CA ALA A 221 0.07 2.28 -31.40
C ALA A 221 -1.07 2.98 -32.16
N ALA A 222 -1.75 2.26 -33.06
CA ALA A 222 -2.80 2.82 -33.92
C ALA A 222 -4.20 2.62 -33.32
N SER A 223 -5.16 3.45 -33.73
CA SER A 223 -6.57 3.19 -33.44
C SER A 223 -7.07 1.99 -34.27
N PRO A 224 -7.93 1.11 -33.73
CA PRO A 224 -8.54 0.03 -34.50
C PRO A 224 -9.48 0.53 -35.60
N LEU A 225 -9.83 1.82 -35.57
CA LEU A 225 -10.77 2.45 -36.47
C LEU A 225 -10.12 3.59 -37.24
N ALA A 226 -10.35 3.61 -38.54
CA ALA A 226 -10.04 4.74 -39.40
C ALA A 226 -11.33 5.48 -39.74
N THR A 227 -11.33 6.78 -39.57
CA THR A 227 -12.42 7.66 -39.98
C THR A 227 -12.02 8.42 -41.23
N GLY A 228 -13.00 8.82 -42.04
CA GLY A 228 -12.72 9.60 -43.23
C GLY A 228 -13.96 10.27 -43.81
N ASN A 229 -13.73 11.34 -44.58
CA ASN A 229 -14.76 12.00 -45.35
C ASN A 229 -14.89 11.33 -46.72
N THR A 230 -16.12 11.14 -47.19
CA THR A 230 -16.33 10.62 -48.55
C THR A 230 -15.93 11.69 -49.58
N ALA A 231 -15.24 11.26 -50.64
CA ALA A 231 -14.92 12.12 -51.75
C ALA A 231 -16.20 12.68 -52.41
N GLY A 232 -16.26 13.98 -52.63
CA GLY A 232 -17.44 14.65 -53.17
C GLY A 232 -18.37 15.29 -52.13
N ASN A 233 -18.05 15.19 -50.84
CA ASN A 233 -18.68 16.06 -49.83
C ASN A 233 -18.48 17.54 -50.20
N LYS A 234 -19.55 18.32 -50.05
CA LYS A 234 -19.61 19.74 -50.44
C LYS A 234 -19.42 20.69 -49.27
N GLY A 235 -19.70 20.22 -48.05
CA GLY A 235 -19.52 21.00 -46.82
C GLY A 235 -18.10 20.93 -46.28
N THR A 236 -17.88 21.64 -45.18
CA THR A 236 -16.62 21.63 -44.41
C THR A 236 -16.67 20.65 -43.23
N GLY A 237 -17.71 19.82 -43.15
CA GLY A 237 -17.84 18.78 -42.15
C GLY A 237 -16.63 17.85 -42.15
N ALA A 238 -16.04 17.58 -40.99
CA ALA A 238 -14.89 16.68 -40.85
C ALA A 238 -15.04 15.82 -39.59
N LEU A 239 -15.05 14.51 -39.79
CA LEU A 239 -15.13 13.54 -38.69
C LEU A 239 -13.75 13.43 -38.02
N SER A 240 -13.70 13.50 -36.70
CA SER A 240 -12.45 13.29 -35.95
C SER A 240 -11.98 11.85 -36.08
N ALA A 241 -10.72 11.59 -35.73
CA ALA A 241 -10.27 10.23 -35.45
C ALA A 241 -11.19 9.58 -34.42
N ALA A 242 -11.53 8.31 -34.63
CA ALA A 242 -12.33 7.55 -33.69
C ALA A 242 -11.45 7.08 -32.53
N THR A 243 -11.95 7.26 -31.31
CA THR A 243 -11.41 6.60 -30.12
C THR A 243 -12.32 5.45 -29.74
N VAL A 244 -11.77 4.44 -29.09
CA VAL A 244 -12.53 3.30 -28.59
C VAL A 244 -12.31 3.10 -27.10
N ASP A 245 -13.25 2.47 -26.42
CA ASP A 245 -13.18 2.06 -25.02
C ASP A 245 -13.48 0.56 -24.84
N ALA A 246 -13.54 0.09 -23.59
CA ALA A 246 -13.76 -1.33 -23.28
C ALA A 246 -15.05 -1.91 -23.90
N GLY A 247 -16.06 -1.07 -24.18
CA GLY A 247 -17.29 -1.48 -24.87
C GLY A 247 -17.03 -1.98 -26.29
N TYR A 248 -16.05 -1.40 -26.99
CA TYR A 248 -15.66 -1.82 -28.33
C TYR A 248 -15.07 -3.23 -28.32
N LEU A 249 -14.27 -3.57 -27.30
CA LEU A 249 -13.69 -4.91 -27.16
C LEU A 249 -14.76 -5.96 -26.84
N ALA A 250 -15.75 -5.59 -26.04
CA ALA A 250 -16.84 -6.48 -25.67
C ALA A 250 -17.81 -6.74 -26.84
N THR A 251 -18.21 -5.69 -27.55
CA THR A 251 -19.20 -5.78 -28.63
C THR A 251 -18.82 -4.84 -29.79
N PRO A 252 -17.88 -5.24 -30.66
CA PRO A 252 -17.46 -4.38 -31.78
C PRO A 252 -18.63 -4.15 -32.76
N PRO A 253 -18.88 -2.91 -33.22
CA PRO A 253 -19.93 -2.63 -34.18
C PRO A 253 -19.63 -3.25 -35.56
N ALA A 254 -20.68 -3.52 -36.33
CA ALA A 254 -20.55 -3.98 -37.71
C ALA A 254 -19.99 -2.87 -38.60
N LEU A 255 -18.81 -3.07 -39.19
CA LEU A 255 -18.09 -2.09 -40.00
C LEU A 255 -17.99 -2.54 -41.48
N PRO A 256 -17.93 -1.62 -42.46
CA PRO A 256 -17.87 -0.16 -42.30
C PRO A 256 -19.23 0.47 -42.01
N LEU A 257 -19.22 1.59 -41.28
CA LEU A 257 -20.36 2.50 -41.17
C LEU A 257 -20.17 3.70 -42.08
N THR A 258 -21.27 4.17 -42.66
CA THR A 258 -21.33 5.43 -43.41
C THR A 258 -22.40 6.30 -42.79
N LEU A 259 -21.97 7.35 -42.10
CA LEU A 259 -22.85 8.38 -41.57
C LEU A 259 -23.25 9.35 -42.67
N SER A 260 -24.52 9.68 -42.78
CA SER A 260 -25.03 10.64 -43.77
C SER A 260 -25.66 11.83 -43.08
N TYR A 261 -25.32 13.04 -43.54
CA TYR A 261 -25.88 14.29 -43.03
C TYR A 261 -27.09 14.76 -43.84
N ASP A 262 -28.17 15.08 -43.13
CA ASP A 262 -29.38 15.71 -43.66
C ASP A 262 -29.47 17.14 -43.13
N ALA A 263 -29.35 18.12 -44.02
CA ALA A 263 -29.42 19.55 -43.70
C ALA A 263 -30.86 20.03 -43.46
N GLY A 264 -31.88 19.37 -44.01
CA GLY A 264 -33.28 19.71 -43.79
C GLY A 264 -33.73 19.39 -42.37
N ALA A 265 -33.29 18.25 -41.83
CA ALA A 265 -33.54 17.83 -40.45
C ALA A 265 -32.44 18.22 -39.45
N ASN A 266 -31.27 18.65 -39.93
CA ASN A 266 -30.04 18.83 -39.14
C ASN A 266 -29.67 17.58 -38.33
N THR A 267 -29.64 16.42 -38.99
CA THR A 267 -29.36 15.12 -38.34
C THR A 267 -28.32 14.31 -39.09
N LEU A 268 -27.67 13.41 -38.35
CA LEU A 268 -26.84 12.33 -38.85
C LEU A 268 -27.63 11.01 -38.76
N SER A 269 -27.53 10.20 -39.80
CA SER A 269 -28.07 8.83 -39.85
C SER A 269 -26.96 7.85 -40.23
N GLY A 270 -27.24 6.54 -40.22
CA GLY A 270 -26.26 5.50 -40.55
C GLY A 270 -25.52 4.89 -39.35
N PHE A 271 -26.01 5.14 -38.14
CA PHE A 271 -25.57 4.47 -36.90
C PHE A 271 -26.05 3.00 -36.84
N PRO A 272 -25.48 2.17 -35.95
CA PRO A 272 -25.92 0.78 -35.79
C PRO A 272 -27.42 0.69 -35.46
N ALA A 273 -28.13 -0.21 -36.15
CA ALA A 273 -29.58 -0.37 -35.98
C ALA A 273 -29.98 -1.00 -34.63
N THR A 274 -29.02 -1.59 -33.91
CA THR A 274 -29.24 -2.33 -32.66
C THR A 274 -28.81 -1.57 -31.41
N SER A 275 -28.10 -0.45 -31.58
CA SER A 275 -27.41 0.22 -30.48
C SER A 275 -27.85 1.66 -30.35
N ALA A 276 -28.12 2.08 -29.12
CA ALA A 276 -28.41 3.47 -28.81
C ALA A 276 -27.16 4.34 -29.06
N VAL A 277 -27.39 5.58 -29.46
CA VAL A 277 -26.34 6.58 -29.71
C VAL A 277 -26.38 7.63 -28.62
N LYS A 278 -25.27 7.86 -27.93
CA LYS A 278 -25.11 8.91 -26.94
C LYS A 278 -24.44 10.12 -27.58
N VAL A 279 -25.08 11.28 -27.51
CA VAL A 279 -24.45 12.56 -27.90
C VAL A 279 -24.13 13.33 -26.64
N THR A 280 -22.89 13.77 -26.49
CA THR A 280 -22.41 14.59 -25.38
C THR A 280 -21.92 15.94 -25.92
N LEU A 281 -22.51 17.02 -25.43
CA LEU A 281 -22.15 18.39 -25.79
C LEU A 281 -20.87 18.84 -25.07
N ALA A 282 -20.32 19.98 -25.47
CA ALA A 282 -19.07 20.52 -24.91
C ALA A 282 -19.18 20.89 -23.41
N ASP A 283 -20.39 21.15 -22.92
CA ASP A 283 -20.67 21.42 -21.50
C ASP A 283 -20.81 20.12 -20.67
N GLY A 284 -20.69 18.95 -21.30
CA GLY A 284 -20.80 17.64 -20.65
C GLY A 284 -22.23 17.11 -20.54
N THR A 285 -23.25 17.87 -20.96
CA THR A 285 -24.63 17.36 -21.04
C THR A 285 -24.75 16.31 -22.13
N PHE A 286 -25.57 15.28 -21.91
CA PHE A 286 -25.73 14.21 -22.88
C PHE A 286 -27.19 13.80 -23.09
N THR A 287 -27.47 13.32 -24.29
CA THR A 287 -28.76 12.75 -24.69
C THR A 287 -28.52 11.38 -25.33
N ASN A 288 -29.33 10.40 -24.94
CA ASN A 288 -29.33 9.07 -25.56
C ASN A 288 -30.46 9.01 -26.59
N TYR A 289 -30.11 8.63 -27.81
CA TYR A 289 -31.03 8.41 -28.92
C TYR A 289 -31.23 6.90 -29.11
N PRO A 290 -32.48 6.41 -29.24
CA PRO A 290 -32.75 5.00 -29.47
C PRO A 290 -32.08 4.48 -30.75
N ALA A 291 -31.86 3.17 -30.78
CA ALA A 291 -31.25 2.51 -31.92
C ALA A 291 -32.04 2.77 -33.22
N GLY A 292 -31.31 3.00 -34.32
CA GLY A 292 -31.90 3.28 -35.63
C GLY A 292 -32.54 4.66 -35.81
N THR A 293 -32.52 5.53 -34.79
CA THR A 293 -33.04 6.90 -34.92
C THR A 293 -31.99 7.87 -35.47
N PRO A 294 -32.37 8.84 -36.33
CA PRO A 294 -31.49 9.94 -36.70
C PRO A 294 -31.08 10.77 -35.48
N VAL A 295 -29.81 11.17 -35.43
CA VAL A 295 -29.20 11.86 -34.30
C VAL A 295 -28.96 13.32 -34.66
N PRO A 296 -29.45 14.31 -33.89
CA PRO A 296 -29.19 15.73 -34.14
C PRO A 296 -27.70 16.05 -34.25
N TYR A 297 -27.35 16.85 -35.25
CA TYR A 297 -25.99 17.33 -35.43
C TYR A 297 -25.74 18.57 -34.57
N THR A 298 -24.66 18.52 -33.79
CA THR A 298 -24.09 19.70 -33.14
C THR A 298 -22.58 19.67 -33.34
N ALA A 299 -22.02 20.74 -33.91
CA ALA A 299 -20.61 20.81 -34.26
C ALA A 299 -19.72 20.61 -33.02
N GLY A 300 -18.81 19.65 -33.10
CA GLY A 300 -17.86 19.31 -32.04
C GLY A 300 -18.44 18.48 -30.89
N ALA A 301 -19.73 18.15 -30.90
CA ALA A 301 -20.30 17.21 -29.95
C ALA A 301 -19.67 15.81 -30.12
N SER A 302 -19.44 15.13 -28.99
CA SER A 302 -19.00 13.74 -28.99
C SER A 302 -20.19 12.83 -29.23
N ILE A 303 -20.07 11.90 -30.16
CA ILE A 303 -21.08 10.92 -30.52
C ILE A 303 -20.50 9.55 -30.22
N SER A 304 -21.14 8.78 -29.35
CA SER A 304 -20.68 7.45 -28.95
C SER A 304 -21.72 6.35 -29.05
N PHE A 305 -21.28 5.16 -29.43
CA PHE A 305 -22.09 3.95 -29.62
C PHE A 305 -21.15 2.74 -29.63
N ASP A 306 -21.55 1.59 -29.05
CA ASP A 306 -20.77 0.34 -29.05
C ASP A 306 -19.28 0.52 -28.67
N GLY A 307 -19.01 1.41 -27.70
CA GLY A 307 -17.67 1.76 -27.24
C GLY A 307 -16.79 2.51 -28.25
N VAL A 308 -17.36 2.98 -29.35
CA VAL A 308 -16.73 3.92 -30.30
C VAL A 308 -17.15 5.33 -29.96
N SER A 309 -16.23 6.29 -30.04
CA SER A 309 -16.51 7.72 -29.90
C SER A 309 -15.88 8.51 -31.05
N VAL A 310 -16.67 9.38 -31.67
CA VAL A 310 -16.26 10.30 -32.74
C VAL A 310 -16.84 11.69 -32.48
N SER A 311 -16.29 12.72 -33.12
CA SER A 311 -16.89 14.06 -33.15
C SER A 311 -16.90 14.57 -34.59
N LEU A 312 -17.98 15.23 -35.00
CA LEU A 312 -18.06 15.87 -36.31
C LEU A 312 -17.92 17.39 -36.11
N LYS A 313 -16.91 18.00 -36.73
CA LYS A 313 -16.68 19.45 -36.70
C LYS A 313 -17.00 20.06 -38.06
N GLY A 314 -17.16 21.39 -38.12
CA GLY A 314 -17.39 22.13 -39.36
C GLY A 314 -18.87 22.26 -39.73
N ALA A 315 -19.15 22.55 -41.00
CA ALA A 315 -20.49 22.70 -41.53
C ALA A 315 -20.71 21.69 -42.67
N PRO A 316 -21.20 20.47 -42.39
CA PRO A 316 -21.57 19.53 -43.43
C PRO A 316 -22.71 20.08 -44.30
N ALA A 317 -22.71 19.74 -45.59
CA ALA A 317 -23.75 20.08 -46.54
C ALA A 317 -24.68 18.88 -46.78
N GLN A 318 -25.89 19.12 -47.30
CA GLN A 318 -26.86 18.07 -47.60
C GLN A 318 -26.24 16.89 -48.37
N GLY A 319 -26.38 15.69 -47.85
CA GLY A 319 -25.89 14.46 -48.48
C GLY A 319 -24.40 14.21 -48.30
N ASP A 320 -23.68 15.03 -47.52
CA ASP A 320 -22.31 14.73 -47.12
C ASP A 320 -22.29 13.43 -46.31
N THR A 321 -21.28 12.58 -46.56
CA THR A 321 -21.13 11.30 -45.87
C THR A 321 -19.76 11.14 -45.23
N PHE A 322 -19.72 10.39 -44.12
CA PHE A 322 -18.53 10.16 -43.30
C PHE A 322 -18.40 8.68 -42.98
N THR A 323 -17.22 8.12 -43.20
CA THR A 323 -16.98 6.68 -43.04
C THR A 323 -16.26 6.38 -41.74
N ILE A 324 -16.62 5.26 -41.14
CA ILE A 324 -15.90 4.62 -40.03
C ILE A 324 -15.63 3.19 -40.47
N LYS A 325 -14.35 2.81 -40.57
CA LYS A 325 -13.93 1.49 -41.05
C LYS A 325 -12.84 0.92 -40.14
N LYS A 326 -12.60 -0.39 -40.25
CA LYS A 326 -11.44 -1.01 -39.57
C LYS A 326 -10.14 -0.42 -40.11
N ASN A 327 -9.22 -0.13 -39.21
CA ASN A 327 -7.86 0.24 -39.57
C ASN A 327 -7.04 -1.02 -39.86
N VAL A 328 -6.95 -1.38 -41.15
CA VAL A 328 -6.16 -2.53 -41.62
C VAL A 328 -4.76 -2.05 -42.01
N GLY A 329 -3.87 -2.02 -41.03
CA GLY A 329 -2.43 -1.81 -41.24
C GLY A 329 -1.75 -0.86 -40.28
N GLY A 330 -2.47 -0.01 -39.52
CA GLY A 330 -1.90 0.86 -38.49
C GLY A 330 -0.78 1.83 -38.95
N LEU A 331 -0.43 1.81 -40.23
CA LEU A 331 0.71 2.51 -40.81
C LEU A 331 0.47 4.02 -40.71
N SER A 332 1.38 4.71 -40.04
CA SER A 332 1.34 6.15 -39.81
C SER A 332 0.20 6.65 -38.90
N ASP A 333 -0.45 5.78 -38.12
CA ASP A 333 -1.41 6.17 -37.09
C ASP A 333 -0.79 5.97 -35.68
N GLY A 334 -0.60 7.09 -34.97
CA GLY A 334 -0.10 7.10 -33.59
C GLY A 334 -1.18 7.45 -32.55
N SER A 335 -2.47 7.35 -32.91
CA SER A 335 -3.56 7.84 -32.07
C SER A 335 -3.64 7.12 -30.73
N ASN A 336 -3.46 5.79 -30.70
CA ASN A 336 -3.46 5.05 -29.43
C ASN A 336 -2.18 5.30 -28.63
N ALA A 337 -1.03 5.46 -29.29
CA ALA A 337 0.21 5.87 -28.62
C ALA A 337 0.07 7.24 -27.94
N LEU A 338 -0.67 8.18 -28.54
CA LEU A 338 -0.99 9.46 -27.91
C LEU A 338 -1.89 9.28 -26.68
N GLN A 339 -2.85 8.35 -26.70
CA GLN A 339 -3.67 8.02 -25.53
C GLN A 339 -2.84 7.37 -24.41
N LEU A 340 -1.93 6.46 -24.77
CA LEU A 340 -0.97 5.86 -23.83
C LEU A 340 -0.10 6.95 -23.17
N ALA A 341 0.42 7.89 -23.94
CA ALA A 341 1.18 9.03 -23.41
C ALA A 341 0.32 9.93 -22.51
N ALA A 342 -0.97 10.11 -22.84
CA ALA A 342 -1.90 10.90 -22.04
C ALA A 342 -2.15 10.31 -20.64
N LEU A 343 -1.96 9.00 -20.43
CA LEU A 343 -2.09 8.36 -19.11
C LEU A 343 -1.19 9.00 -18.05
N GLN A 344 -0.02 9.53 -18.44
CA GLN A 344 0.88 10.21 -17.50
C GLN A 344 0.21 11.39 -16.78
N ARG A 345 -0.75 12.06 -17.44
CA ARG A 345 -1.48 13.23 -16.92
C ARG A 345 -2.88 12.89 -16.41
N LYS A 346 -3.34 11.65 -16.60
CA LYS A 346 -4.66 11.22 -16.18
C LYS A 346 -4.64 10.86 -14.69
N ASN A 347 -5.70 11.22 -13.98
CA ASN A 347 -5.88 10.76 -12.61
C ASN A 347 -6.39 9.32 -12.64
N THR A 348 -5.48 8.37 -12.44
CA THR A 348 -5.74 6.92 -12.47
C THR A 348 -5.58 6.27 -11.10
N MET A 349 -5.10 7.03 -10.11
CA MET A 349 -4.77 6.54 -8.77
C MET A 349 -5.72 7.13 -7.72
N ALA A 350 -5.88 6.41 -6.60
CA ALA A 350 -6.61 6.87 -5.42
C ALA A 350 -8.05 7.34 -5.73
N GLY A 351 -8.83 6.47 -6.36
CA GLY A 351 -10.20 6.75 -6.79
C GLY A 351 -10.30 7.80 -7.90
N GLY A 352 -9.25 7.96 -8.71
CA GLY A 352 -9.21 8.96 -9.79
C GLY A 352 -8.89 10.38 -9.32
N SER A 353 -8.20 10.53 -8.18
CA SER A 353 -7.84 11.84 -7.62
C SER A 353 -6.40 12.28 -7.92
N THR A 354 -5.51 11.36 -8.31
CA THR A 354 -4.09 11.70 -8.56
C THR A 354 -3.48 10.90 -9.72
N THR A 355 -2.38 11.43 -10.26
CA THR A 355 -1.58 10.80 -11.33
C THR A 355 -0.53 9.85 -10.75
N PHE A 356 0.14 9.09 -11.61
CA PHE A 356 1.28 8.25 -11.20
C PHE A 356 2.39 9.05 -10.52
N ASN A 357 2.75 10.21 -11.09
CA ASN A 357 3.78 11.08 -10.53
C ASN A 357 3.31 11.72 -9.21
N GLY A 358 2.04 12.12 -9.12
CA GLY A 358 1.45 12.63 -7.89
C GLY A 358 1.53 11.62 -6.75
N ALA A 359 1.15 10.36 -7.01
CA ALA A 359 1.25 9.28 -6.03
C ALA A 359 2.70 8.99 -5.62
N PHE A 360 3.64 8.98 -6.56
CA PHE A 360 5.06 8.80 -6.26
C PHE A 360 5.64 9.95 -5.42
N SER A 361 5.29 11.19 -5.76
CA SER A 361 5.72 12.39 -5.02
C SER A 361 5.18 12.40 -3.59
N GLN A 362 3.93 11.95 -3.39
CA GLN A 362 3.34 11.77 -2.06
C GLN A 362 4.11 10.72 -1.24
N LEU A 363 4.49 9.60 -1.86
CA LEU A 363 5.29 8.57 -1.19
C LEU A 363 6.66 9.10 -0.75
N VAL A 364 7.40 9.75 -1.65
CA VAL A 364 8.71 10.33 -1.33
C VAL A 364 8.59 11.37 -0.22
N SER A 365 7.57 12.23 -0.29
CA SER A 365 7.29 13.22 0.75
C SER A 365 6.98 12.56 2.10
N ALA A 366 6.16 11.51 2.12
CA ALA A 366 5.82 10.80 3.35
C ALA A 366 7.05 10.16 4.02
N VAL A 367 7.90 9.49 3.24
CA VAL A 367 9.15 8.90 3.75
C VAL A 367 10.12 9.98 4.22
N GLY A 368 10.28 11.07 3.46
CA GLY A 368 11.13 12.20 3.83
C GLY A 368 10.69 12.87 5.13
N ASN A 369 9.39 13.17 5.27
CA ASN A 369 8.81 13.75 6.47
C ASN A 369 9.00 12.82 7.67
N ARG A 370 8.71 11.52 7.51
CA ARG A 370 8.90 10.53 8.59
C ARG A 370 10.36 10.42 9.02
N SER A 371 11.29 10.45 8.08
CA SER A 371 12.72 10.46 8.39
C SER A 371 13.15 11.70 9.17
N MET A 372 12.63 12.88 8.81
CA MET A 372 12.92 14.12 9.51
C MET A 372 12.34 14.13 10.93
N GLU A 373 11.10 13.66 11.10
CA GLU A 373 10.46 13.48 12.41
C GLU A 373 11.30 12.58 13.32
N ILE A 374 11.71 11.40 12.82
CA ILE A 374 12.52 10.45 13.58
C ILE A 374 13.87 11.06 13.96
N ARG A 375 14.53 11.80 13.06
CA ARG A 375 15.82 12.46 13.34
C ARG A 375 15.71 13.53 14.43
N MET A 376 14.63 14.31 14.43
CA MET A 376 14.37 15.29 15.49
C MET A 376 14.10 14.60 16.83
N ALA A 377 13.30 13.53 16.82
CA ALA A 377 13.02 12.73 18.02
C ALA A 377 14.30 12.09 18.58
N GLU A 378 15.15 11.53 17.72
CA GLU A 378 16.45 10.95 18.10
C GLU A 378 17.37 11.99 18.75
N THR A 379 17.49 13.17 18.14
CA THR A 379 18.33 14.27 18.66
C THR A 379 17.85 14.70 20.06
N THR A 380 16.53 14.82 20.22
CA THR A 380 15.90 15.18 21.49
C THR A 380 16.12 14.10 22.55
N GLN A 381 15.85 12.84 22.22
CA GLN A 381 16.01 11.71 23.13
C GLN A 381 17.47 11.51 23.54
N THR A 382 18.42 11.72 22.62
CA THR A 382 19.86 11.66 22.91
C THR A 382 20.27 12.75 23.88
N SER A 383 19.76 13.98 23.69
CA SER A 383 20.02 15.10 24.59
C SER A 383 19.48 14.85 26.01
N VAL A 384 18.23 14.39 26.12
CA VAL A 384 17.61 14.02 27.41
C VAL A 384 18.39 12.88 28.08
N THR A 385 18.78 11.85 27.33
CA THR A 385 19.56 10.73 27.86
C THR A 385 20.93 11.19 28.36
N SER A 386 21.58 12.10 27.64
CA SER A 386 22.85 12.70 28.06
C SER A 386 22.71 13.48 29.37
N GLN A 387 21.67 14.31 29.49
CA GLN A 387 21.39 15.07 30.73
C GLN A 387 21.10 14.15 31.92
N ILE A 388 20.29 13.11 31.73
CA ILE A 388 19.99 12.14 32.79
C ILE A 388 21.25 11.39 33.22
N ARG A 389 22.10 10.99 32.27
CA ARG A 389 23.40 10.35 32.59
C ARG A 389 24.29 11.30 33.37
N ALA A 390 24.44 12.55 32.94
CA ALA A 390 25.23 13.55 33.65
C ALA A 390 24.71 13.78 35.08
N SER A 391 23.38 13.88 35.27
CA SER A 391 22.76 14.03 36.60
C SER A 391 22.92 12.79 37.47
N ARG A 392 22.80 11.59 36.90
CA ARG A 392 23.09 10.35 37.62
C ARG A 392 24.56 10.29 38.03
N ASP A 393 25.47 10.61 37.13
CA ASP A 393 26.90 10.57 37.37
C ASP A 393 27.34 11.65 38.36
N SER A 394 26.63 12.79 38.45
CA SER A 394 26.88 13.79 39.51
C SER A 394 26.39 13.36 40.90
N ILE A 395 25.41 12.47 41.00
CA ILE A 395 24.91 11.91 42.28
C ILE A 395 25.69 10.65 42.67
N SER A 396 26.05 9.82 41.68
CA SER A 396 26.80 8.58 41.88
C SER A 396 28.31 8.78 41.88
N GLY A 397 28.79 9.95 41.48
CA GLY A 397 30.18 10.35 41.59
C GLY A 397 30.54 10.48 43.06
N VAL A 398 31.51 9.68 43.52
CA VAL A 398 32.08 9.83 44.85
C VAL A 398 32.65 11.23 44.94
N ASN A 399 32.11 12.05 45.84
CA ASN A 399 32.65 13.38 46.09
C ASN A 399 34.02 13.19 46.74
N GLN A 400 35.09 13.25 45.95
CA GLN A 400 36.45 13.01 46.41
C GLN A 400 36.84 13.91 47.58
N ASP A 401 36.24 15.10 47.69
CA ASP A 401 36.45 16.01 48.82
C ASP A 401 35.80 15.49 50.10
N GLU A 402 34.64 14.83 50.01
CA GLU A 402 33.93 14.22 51.13
C GLU A 402 34.58 12.88 51.55
N GLU A 403 35.03 12.08 50.59
CA GLU A 403 35.79 10.85 50.86
C GLU A 403 37.18 11.16 51.44
N THR A 404 37.87 12.19 50.93
CA THR A 404 39.16 12.67 51.47
C THR A 404 38.99 13.31 52.85
N GLY A 405 37.92 14.08 53.05
CA GLY A 405 37.56 14.62 54.37
C GLY A 405 37.29 13.52 55.40
N ASN A 406 36.51 12.50 55.02
CA ASN A 406 36.26 11.33 55.87
C ASN A 406 37.55 10.51 56.10
N LEU A 407 38.42 10.37 55.10
CA LEU A 407 39.73 9.74 55.24
C LEU A 407 40.64 10.49 56.23
N LEU A 408 40.72 11.81 56.13
CA LEU A 408 41.46 12.65 57.07
C LEU A 408 40.89 12.55 58.49
N MET A 409 39.56 12.51 58.63
CA MET A 409 38.90 12.31 59.90
C MET A 409 39.22 10.93 60.49
N PHE A 410 39.17 9.86 59.69
CA PHE A 410 39.55 8.52 60.13
C PHE A 410 41.04 8.42 60.49
N GLN A 411 41.93 9.11 59.75
CA GLN A 411 43.34 9.19 60.09
C GLN A 411 43.58 9.94 61.42
N GLN A 412 42.89 11.07 61.65
CA GLN A 412 42.96 11.79 62.92
C GLN A 412 42.42 10.95 64.09
N MET A 413 41.29 10.25 63.92
CA MET A 413 40.76 9.35 64.94
C MET A 413 41.72 8.18 65.23
N TYR A 414 42.34 7.61 64.19
CA TYR A 414 43.33 6.55 64.36
C TYR A 414 44.57 7.05 65.12
N GLN A 415 45.09 8.24 64.77
CA GLN A 415 46.22 8.86 65.48
C GLN A 415 45.86 9.20 66.93
N ALA A 416 44.66 9.71 67.20
CA ALA A 416 44.18 9.99 68.54
C ALA A 416 44.09 8.70 69.39
N ASN A 417 43.51 7.64 68.82
CA ASN A 417 43.44 6.33 69.48
C ASN A 417 44.82 5.72 69.72
N ALA A 418 45.74 5.83 68.76
CA ALA A 418 47.13 5.39 68.94
C ALA A 418 47.84 6.15 70.06
N LYS A 419 47.58 7.45 70.21
CA LYS A 419 48.12 8.28 71.29
C LYS A 419 47.52 7.93 72.66
N VAL A 420 46.24 7.58 72.71
CA VAL A 420 45.60 7.03 73.92
C VAL A 420 46.22 5.69 74.29
N ILE A 421 46.47 4.80 73.33
CA ILE A 421 47.14 3.51 73.57
C ILE A 421 48.59 3.71 74.04
N GLN A 422 49.35 4.62 73.44
CA GLN A 422 50.70 4.98 73.92
C GLN A 422 50.68 5.54 75.34
N THR A 423 49.72 6.41 75.65
CA THR A 423 49.58 6.99 76.99
C THR A 423 49.17 5.91 78.00
N ALA A 424 48.29 4.99 77.61
CA ALA A 424 47.93 3.83 78.43
C ALA A 424 49.11 2.88 78.64
N SER A 425 49.93 2.61 77.61
CA SER A 425 51.15 1.81 77.71
C SER A 425 52.18 2.48 78.62
N ALA A 426 52.38 3.79 78.49
CA ALA A 426 53.29 4.55 79.35
C ALA A 426 52.81 4.57 80.81
N MET A 427 51.49 4.64 81.05
CA MET A 427 50.93 4.49 82.39
C MET A 427 51.07 3.06 82.92
N PHE A 428 50.92 2.04 82.06
CA PHE A 428 51.11 0.64 82.43
C PHE A 428 52.58 0.33 82.79
N ASP A 429 53.52 0.82 81.99
CA ASP A 429 54.96 0.71 82.24
C ASP A 429 55.39 1.51 83.48
N ALA A 430 54.79 2.69 83.74
CA ALA A 430 55.02 3.43 84.97
C ALA A 430 54.51 2.67 86.21
N ILE A 431 53.36 1.99 86.11
CA ILE A 431 52.83 1.14 87.20
C ILE A 431 53.73 -0.09 87.41
N LEU A 432 54.21 -0.73 86.35
CA LEU A 432 55.13 -1.87 86.43
C LEU A 432 56.53 -1.47 86.96
N GLY A 433 57.04 -0.30 86.57
CA GLY A 433 58.31 0.24 87.04
C GLY A 433 58.31 0.69 88.51
N ILE A 434 57.14 0.78 89.15
CA ILE A 434 57.00 1.11 90.59
C ILE A 434 57.07 -0.16 91.48
N HIS A 435 57.17 -1.37 90.91
CA HIS A 435 57.28 -2.64 91.67
C HIS A 435 58.54 -3.47 91.35
N GLY A 436 59.64 -2.84 90.92
CA GLY A 436 60.96 -3.45 90.76
C GLY A 436 61.97 -2.91 91.76
#